data_AF-A0A4Q0XFU2-F1
#
_entry.id   AF-A0A4Q0XFU2-F1
#
_cell.length_a   1.000
_cell.length_b   1.000
_cell.length_c   1.000
_cell.angle_alpha   90.00
_cell.angle_beta   90.00
_cell.angle_gamma   90.00
#
_symmetry.space_group_name_H-M   'P 1'
#
loop_
_entity.id
_entity.type
_entity.pdbx_description
1 polymer ?
#
loop_
_entity_poly.entity_id
_entity_poly.type
_entity_poly.pdbx_seq_one_letter_code
_entity_poly.pdbx_strand_id
1 'polypeptide(L)'
;MGKTAKEKKFSVTYFREEYERNIERVNSPQGRYMKGKRQSTVEPVFGTLTQFMGLRKINTIGIAQANKVMHLSAMAYNLKKYLKFTQKLTKSSAKALAFLFNKIKGFQNLINLYLSHPEYC
;
A
#
# COMPACT_ATOMS: atom_id res chain seq x y z
N MET A 1 -0.04 29.06 -31.07
CA MET A 1 -0.97 28.74 -29.97
C MET A 1 -1.97 29.87 -29.85
N GLY A 2 -3.25 29.63 -30.17
CA GLY A 2 -4.30 30.65 -30.16
C GLY A 2 -5.15 30.57 -28.89
N LYS A 3 -5.23 31.69 -28.18
CA LYS A 3 -6.17 31.92 -27.07
C LYS A 3 -7.59 31.92 -27.66
N THR A 4 -8.51 31.14 -27.09
CA THR A 4 -9.94 31.00 -27.48
C THR A 4 -10.26 29.87 -28.47
N ALA A 5 -10.28 28.62 -28.00
CA ALA A 5 -11.02 27.53 -28.66
C ALA A 5 -12.03 26.95 -27.65
N LYS A 6 -13.31 26.89 -28.03
CA LYS A 6 -14.39 26.33 -27.20
C LYS A 6 -14.29 24.81 -27.03
N GLU A 7 -13.48 24.14 -27.83
CA GLU A 7 -13.32 22.68 -27.85
C GLU A 7 -11.84 22.27 -27.80
N LYS A 8 -11.55 21.13 -27.17
CA LYS A 8 -10.19 20.59 -27.09
C LYS A 8 -9.74 20.13 -28.48
N LYS A 9 -8.77 20.84 -29.08
CA LYS A 9 -8.12 20.43 -30.32
C LYS A 9 -7.03 19.40 -30.01
N PHE A 10 -7.06 18.26 -30.68
CA PHE A 10 -6.02 17.24 -30.60
C PHE A 10 -5.04 17.42 -31.76
N SER A 11 -3.74 17.52 -31.45
CA SER A 11 -2.68 17.47 -32.45
C SER A 11 -1.86 16.20 -32.24
N VAL A 12 -1.73 15.40 -33.29
CA VAL A 12 -0.85 14.23 -33.29
C VAL A 12 0.59 14.70 -33.27
N THR A 13 1.33 14.31 -32.24
CA THR A 13 2.78 14.52 -32.18
C THR A 13 3.49 13.52 -33.07
N TYR A 14 4.66 13.89 -33.60
CA TYR A 14 5.53 12.98 -34.36
C TYR A 14 5.78 11.64 -33.64
N PHE A 15 5.92 11.66 -32.31
CA PHE A 15 6.23 10.48 -31.49
C PHE A 15 5.05 9.55 -31.17
N ARG A 16 3.95 9.65 -31.93
CA ARG A 16 2.71 8.93 -31.60
C ARG A 16 2.95 7.42 -31.56
N GLU A 17 3.70 6.89 -32.52
CA GLU A 17 3.99 5.46 -32.61
C GLU A 17 4.80 4.96 -31.41
N GLU A 18 5.78 5.72 -30.93
CA GLU A 18 6.56 5.41 -29.74
C GLU A 18 5.68 5.31 -28.50
N TYR A 19 4.72 6.24 -28.37
CA TYR A 19 3.76 6.22 -27.27
C TYR A 19 2.85 4.99 -27.34
N GLU A 20 2.32 4.67 -28.52
CA GLU A 20 1.46 3.49 -28.72
C GLU A 20 2.22 2.19 -28.42
N ARG A 21 3.45 2.02 -28.94
CA ARG A 21 4.33 0.89 -28.62
C ARG A 21 4.57 0.74 -27.12
N ASN A 22 4.78 1.86 -26.41
CA ASN A 22 5.00 1.82 -24.97
C ASN A 22 3.72 1.47 -24.19
N ILE A 23 2.56 1.95 -24.63
CA ILE A 23 1.25 1.62 -24.04
C ILE A 23 0.99 0.12 -24.16
N GLU A 24 1.18 -0.45 -25.35
CA GLU A 24 1.04 -1.88 -25.59
C GLU A 24 1.99 -2.69 -24.71
N ARG A 25 3.27 -2.30 -24.66
CA ARG A 25 4.28 -2.94 -23.82
C ARG A 25 3.89 -2.93 -22.34
N VAL A 26 3.41 -1.81 -21.81
CA VAL A 26 3.00 -1.68 -20.40
C VAL A 26 1.71 -2.47 -20.11
N ASN A 27 0.79 -2.56 -21.07
CA ASN A 27 -0.48 -3.27 -20.94
C ASN A 27 -0.37 -4.78 -21.18
N SER A 28 0.74 -5.27 -21.75
CA SER A 28 1.02 -6.70 -21.89
C SER A 28 1.03 -7.44 -20.53
N PRO A 29 0.78 -8.76 -20.50
CA PRO A 29 0.83 -9.54 -19.25
C PRO A 29 2.16 -9.37 -18.49
N GLN A 30 3.28 -9.43 -19.20
CA GLN A 30 4.61 -9.23 -18.63
C GLN A 30 4.80 -7.78 -18.15
N GLY A 31 4.37 -6.80 -18.95
CA GLY A 31 4.44 -5.38 -18.59
C GLY A 31 3.67 -5.07 -17.32
N ARG A 32 2.44 -5.60 -17.19
CA ARG A 32 1.61 -5.47 -15.98
C ARG A 32 2.26 -6.12 -14.77
N TYR A 33 2.80 -7.34 -14.93
CA TYR A 33 3.52 -8.02 -13.85
C TYR A 33 4.74 -7.21 -13.38
N MET A 34 5.58 -6.76 -14.31
CA MET A 34 6.78 -5.97 -13.99
C MET A 34 6.45 -4.60 -13.40
N LYS A 35 5.36 -3.97 -13.86
CA LYS A 35 4.84 -2.73 -13.28
C LYS A 35 4.38 -2.95 -11.83
N GLY A 36 3.61 -4.02 -11.58
CA GLY A 36 3.19 -4.40 -10.23
C GLY A 36 4.38 -4.70 -9.32
N LYS A 37 5.38 -5.45 -9.82
CA LYS A 37 6.63 -5.72 -9.10
C LYS A 37 7.35 -4.43 -8.74
N ARG A 38 7.54 -3.50 -9.69
CA ARG A 38 8.15 -2.18 -9.43
C ARG A 38 7.36 -1.33 -8.43
N GLN A 39 6.04 -1.36 -8.47
CA GLN A 39 5.18 -0.66 -7.50
C GLN A 39 5.24 -1.29 -6.10
N SER A 40 5.44 -2.61 -6.04
CA SER A 40 5.62 -3.36 -4.79
C SER A 40 7.03 -3.21 -4.21
N THR A 41 8.05 -3.01 -5.06
CA THR A 41 9.40 -2.69 -4.63
C THR A 41 9.37 -1.37 -3.90
N VAL A 42 9.88 -1.39 -2.67
CA VAL A 42 9.76 -0.24 -1.78
C VAL A 42 10.88 0.77 -1.99
N GLU A 43 11.77 0.54 -2.96
CA GLU A 43 12.88 1.45 -3.26
C GLU A 43 12.38 2.88 -3.55
N PRO A 44 12.73 3.84 -2.67
CA PRO A 44 12.31 5.22 -2.85
C PRO A 44 12.99 5.84 -4.08
N VAL A 45 12.25 6.69 -4.78
CA VAL A 45 12.81 7.47 -5.89
C VAL A 45 13.96 8.33 -5.37
N PHE A 46 15.01 8.49 -6.17
CA PHE A 46 16.20 9.26 -5.80
C PHE A 46 15.88 10.66 -5.26
N GLY A 47 14.88 11.34 -5.81
CA GLY A 47 14.40 12.63 -5.31
C GLY A 47 13.83 12.58 -3.87
N THR A 48 13.09 11.52 -3.52
CA THR A 48 12.60 11.33 -2.15
C THR A 48 13.74 11.11 -1.17
N LEU A 49 14.76 10.37 -1.59
CA LEU A 49 15.93 10.13 -0.78
C LEU A 49 16.72 11.41 -0.49
N THR A 50 16.95 12.24 -1.51
CA THR A 50 17.71 13.48 -1.35
C THR A 50 16.94 14.56 -0.58
N GLN A 51 15.64 14.74 -0.88
CA GLN A 51 14.84 15.80 -0.26
C GLN A 51 14.36 15.47 1.15
N PHE A 52 13.93 14.24 1.42
CA PHE A 52 13.25 13.89 2.67
C PHE A 52 14.02 12.90 3.55
N MET A 53 14.91 12.08 2.98
CA MET A 53 15.65 11.03 3.71
C MET A 53 17.13 11.38 3.93
N GLY A 54 17.50 12.66 3.80
CA GLY A 54 18.82 13.18 4.16
C GLY A 54 19.96 12.86 3.19
N LEU A 55 19.70 12.35 1.99
CA LEU A 55 20.77 12.04 1.02
C LEU A 55 21.28 13.25 0.22
N ARG A 56 20.73 14.46 0.42
CA ARG A 56 21.24 15.68 -0.26
C ARG A 56 22.67 16.04 0.17
N LYS A 57 23.02 15.79 1.43
CA LYS A 57 24.36 16.04 1.97
C LYS A 57 24.73 14.91 2.92
N ILE A 58 25.68 14.08 2.49
CA ILE A 58 26.23 13.00 3.30
C ILE A 58 27.58 13.48 3.87
N ASN A 59 27.71 13.50 5.19
CA ASN A 59 28.91 14.02 5.87
C ASN A 59 30.00 12.96 6.09
N THR A 60 29.89 11.79 5.44
CA THR A 60 30.87 10.70 5.54
C THR A 60 31.81 10.72 4.34
N ILE A 61 33.10 10.56 4.60
CA ILE A 61 34.12 10.46 3.54
C ILE A 61 34.18 9.02 3.03
N GLY A 62 34.26 8.85 1.71
CA GLY A 62 34.41 7.54 1.05
C GLY A 62 33.09 6.94 0.53
N ILE A 63 33.18 6.29 -0.64
CA ILE A 63 32.02 5.72 -1.33
C ILE A 63 31.37 4.57 -0.55
N ALA A 64 32.17 3.77 0.17
CA ALA A 64 31.67 2.66 0.96
C ALA A 64 30.79 3.14 2.12
N GLN A 65 31.14 4.26 2.75
CA GLN A 65 30.39 4.87 3.85
C GLN A 65 29.13 5.55 3.33
N ALA A 66 29.22 6.26 2.19
CA ALA A 66 28.06 6.83 1.52
C ALA A 66 27.02 5.76 1.14
N ASN A 67 27.47 4.60 0.65
CA ASN A 67 26.59 3.46 0.34
C ASN A 67 25.85 2.93 1.57
N LYS A 68 26.50 2.88 2.74
CA LYS A 68 25.82 2.49 4.00
C LYS A 68 24.70 3.46 4.36
N VAL A 69 24.95 4.77 4.25
CA VAL A 69 23.93 5.80 4.51
C VAL A 69 22.77 5.69 3.52
N MET A 70 23.07 5.46 2.23
CA MET A 70 22.05 5.24 1.20
C MET A 70 21.15 4.04 1.53
N HIS A 71 21.73 2.89 1.88
CA HIS A 71 20.96 1.70 2.26
C HIS A 71 20.13 1.93 3.53
N LEU A 72 20.69 2.62 4.53
CA LEU A 72 19.96 2.98 5.75
C LEU A 72 18.73 3.84 5.43
N SER A 73 18.88 4.88 4.61
CA SER A 73 17.77 5.74 4.18
C SER A 73 16.71 4.96 3.39
N ALA A 74 17.11 4.04 2.52
CA ALA A 74 16.18 3.17 1.80
C ALA A 74 15.42 2.22 2.75
N MET A 75 16.10 1.58 3.69
CA MET A 75 15.48 0.73 4.72
C MET A 75 14.49 1.52 5.58
N ALA A 76 14.87 2.71 6.03
CA ALA A 76 14.00 3.57 6.83
C ALA A 76 12.73 4.00 6.08
N TYR A 77 12.85 4.32 4.78
CA TYR A 77 11.69 4.59 3.93
C TYR A 77 10.76 3.39 3.86
N ASN A 78 11.32 2.19 3.68
CA ASN A 78 10.56 0.95 3.59
C ASN A 78 9.78 0.68 4.88
N LEU A 79 10.45 0.81 6.03
CA LEU A 79 9.82 0.64 7.35
C LEU A 79 8.70 1.65 7.57
N LYS A 80 8.93 2.94 7.26
CA LYS A 80 7.90 3.99 7.35
C LYS A 80 6.67 3.67 6.49
N LYS A 81 6.87 3.13 5.29
CA LYS A 81 5.76 2.71 4.40
C LYS A 81 5.02 1.50 4.97
N TYR A 82 5.74 0.51 5.49
CA TYR A 82 5.18 -0.69 6.09
C TYR A 82 4.29 -0.37 7.31
N LEU A 83 4.76 0.51 8.21
CA LEU A 83 4.00 0.95 9.38
C LEU A 83 2.69 1.67 9.00
N LYS A 84 2.66 2.41 7.89
CA LYS A 84 1.43 3.03 7.37
C LYS A 84 0.47 2.02 6.75
N PHE A 85 0.99 0.90 6.23
CA PHE A 85 0.18 -0.16 5.61
C PHE A 85 -0.56 -1.00 6.66
N THR A 86 0.11 -1.36 7.76
CA THR A 86 -0.47 -2.18 8.83
C THR A 86 -1.59 -1.48 9.60
N GLN A 87 -1.67 -0.14 9.53
CA GLN A 87 -2.71 0.66 10.19
C GLN A 87 -4.06 0.71 9.45
N LYS A 88 -4.24 0.01 8.31
CA LYS A 88 -5.55 -0.16 7.67
C LYS A 88 -6.42 -1.26 8.31
N LEU A 89 -6.28 -1.49 9.61
CA LEU A 89 -7.28 -2.27 10.34
C LEU A 89 -8.51 -1.38 10.52
N THR A 90 -9.58 -1.66 9.78
CA THR A 90 -10.88 -1.03 10.02
C THR A 90 -11.22 -1.25 11.49
N LYS A 91 -11.35 -0.15 12.25
CA LYS A 91 -11.86 -0.20 13.63
C LYS A 91 -13.34 -0.56 13.55
N SER A 92 -13.63 -1.85 13.40
CA SER A 92 -14.99 -2.37 13.36
C SER A 92 -15.35 -2.88 14.75
N SER A 93 -16.36 -2.25 15.36
CA SER A 93 -17.00 -2.73 16.58
C SER A 93 -17.69 -4.09 16.40
N ALA A 94 -17.85 -4.59 15.17
CA ALA A 94 -18.50 -5.86 14.87
C ALA A 94 -17.85 -7.05 15.58
N LYS A 95 -16.52 -7.06 15.75
CA LYS A 95 -15.82 -8.16 16.45
C LYS A 95 -16.11 -8.17 17.95
N ALA A 96 -16.23 -6.99 18.57
CA ALA A 96 -16.63 -6.86 19.96
C ALA A 96 -18.11 -7.23 20.17
N LEU A 97 -18.97 -6.80 19.23
CA LEU A 97 -20.40 -7.12 19.25
C LEU A 97 -20.65 -8.63 19.07
N ALA A 98 -19.95 -9.28 18.14
CA ALA A 98 -20.01 -10.72 17.93
C ALA A 98 -19.56 -11.52 19.17
N PHE A 99 -18.55 -11.03 19.90
CA PHE A 99 -18.11 -11.65 21.14
C PHE A 99 -19.16 -11.54 22.26
N LEU A 100 -19.82 -10.38 22.40
CA LEU A 100 -20.95 -10.19 23.31
C LEU A 100 -22.11 -11.12 22.97
N PHE A 101 -22.50 -11.21 21.69
CA PHE A 101 -23.55 -12.12 21.24
C PHE A 101 -23.23 -13.58 21.54
N ASN A 102 -21.98 -14.02 21.32
CA ASN A 102 -21.55 -15.39 21.65
C ASN A 102 -21.62 -15.67 23.16
N LYS A 103 -21.26 -14.71 24.02
CA LYS A 103 -21.42 -14.86 25.47
C LYS A 103 -22.89 -14.97 25.89
N ILE A 104 -23.74 -14.10 25.35
CA ILE A 104 -25.19 -14.10 25.64
C ILE A 104 -25.79 -15.44 25.22
N LYS A 105 -25.46 -15.91 24.01
CA LYS A 105 -25.96 -17.20 23.48
C LYS A 105 -25.44 -18.39 24.29
N GLY A 106 -24.18 -18.37 24.72
CA GLY A 106 -23.62 -19.39 25.60
C GLY A 106 -24.33 -19.44 26.96
N PHE A 107 -24.62 -18.29 27.54
CA PHE A 107 -25.35 -18.20 28.81
C PHE A 107 -26.80 -18.69 28.67
N GLN A 108 -27.49 -18.31 27.59
CA GLN A 108 -28.83 -18.81 27.27
C GLN A 108 -28.84 -20.33 27.09
N ASN A 109 -27.85 -20.90 26.40
CA ASN A 109 -27.72 -22.35 26.25
C ASN A 109 -27.48 -23.06 27.59
N LEU A 110 -26.72 -22.44 28.51
CA LEU A 110 -26.45 -22.99 29.83
C LEU A 110 -27.71 -22.98 30.71
N ILE A 111 -28.49 -21.89 30.65
CA ILE A 111 -29.80 -21.79 31.29
C ILE A 111 -30.74 -22.86 30.73
N ASN A 112 -30.83 -22.99 29.40
CA ASN A 112 -31.69 -23.99 28.77
C ASN A 112 -31.27 -25.43 29.12
N LEU A 113 -29.96 -25.70 29.23
CA LEU A 113 -29.43 -27.00 29.66
C LEU A 113 -29.79 -27.31 31.12
N TYR A 114 -29.78 -26.29 31.99
CA TYR A 114 -30.19 -26.42 33.38
C TYR A 114 -31.71 -26.64 33.50
N LEU A 115 -32.52 -25.90 32.73
CA LEU A 115 -33.98 -26.03 32.73
C LEU A 115 -34.49 -27.29 32.02
N SER A 116 -33.66 -27.94 31.20
CA SER A 116 -33.96 -29.22 30.57
C SER A 116 -33.46 -30.42 31.38
N HIS A 117 -32.79 -30.19 32.52
CA HIS A 117 -32.57 -31.27 33.48
C HIS A 117 -33.92 -31.69 34.08
N PRO A 118 -34.35 -32.94 33.88
CA PRO A 118 -35.56 -33.44 34.52
C PRO A 118 -35.33 -33.50 36.02
N GLU A 119 -36.03 -32.64 36.77
CA GLU A 119 -36.19 -32.78 38.22
C GLU A 119 -36.88 -34.15 38.48
N TYR A 120 -36.07 -35.09 38.97
CA TYR A 120 -36.38 -36.24 39.83
C TYR A 120 -37.63 -37.09 39.49
N CYS A 121 -37.40 -38.34 39.09
CA CYS A 121 -38.26 -39.44 39.58
C CYS A 121 -38.03 -39.63 41.08
#